data_AF-A0A8T4ZMZ6-F1
#
_entry.id   AF-A0A8T4ZMZ6-F1
#
_cell.length_a   1.000
_cell.length_b   1.000
_cell.length_c   1.000
_cell.angle_alpha   90.00
_cell.angle_beta   90.00
_cell.angle_gamma   90.00
#
_symmetry.space_group_name_H-M   'P 1'
#
loop_
_entity.id
_entity.type
_entity.pdbx_description
1 polymer ?
#
loop_
_entity_poly.entity_id
_entity_poly.type
_entity_poly.pdbx_seq_one_letter_code
_entity_poly.pdbx_strand_id
1 'polypeptide(L)'
;MQEDIQEEVVHCPNCREEVPKTLYCLNCGHPLYKETSLMEEAPKQEVKPEPEAYVEPDEIHLEPEAEEEVFEPLIEEPMEEVKVDDMIVENPPTELNQMNLPEPTEKREEEHPTLAEEMVPEVYLDEDKALKHEVPEVAQEEVVQEEAESSEPVQAEEESKAIEEKPAEVVQEPQTVKVEEMSKTSEESLWKYEPDPLVQEILQNIAKNISLKIKLSKLMLDGSLKESTFLKLLEKYSAQGERWISRRNEIIERDRYDIDSMEKALEEAKIAMDELEIRKAIGDATEDEYSAKMPAYKWEVNSFAEKIRKSKGEVEYLSNISSMLPVEEIQELESLIKLCYASINNSEGSKVSDTIKLRVKEVLDESLELVKESP
;
A
#
# COMPACT_ATOMS: atom_id res chain seq x y z
N MET A 1 35.28 14.42 -41.73
CA MET A 1 35.41 15.15 -40.46
C MET A 1 34.14 14.83 -39.69
N GLN A 2 34.22 13.93 -38.72
CA GLN A 2 33.13 13.71 -37.76
C GLN A 2 33.35 14.78 -36.69
N GLU A 3 32.39 15.68 -36.55
CA GLU A 3 32.40 16.69 -35.51
C GLU A 3 31.98 16.00 -34.20
N ASP A 4 32.81 16.10 -33.17
CA ASP A 4 32.55 15.55 -31.85
C ASP A 4 31.32 16.24 -31.25
N ILE A 5 30.22 15.51 -31.12
CA ILE A 5 29.01 15.95 -30.41
C ILE A 5 29.36 15.94 -28.93
N GLN A 6 29.70 17.10 -28.37
CA GLN A 6 29.86 17.26 -26.93
C GLN A 6 28.47 17.26 -26.29
N GLU A 7 28.12 16.17 -25.63
CA GLU A 7 26.87 16.05 -24.88
C GLU A 7 26.91 16.99 -23.66
N GLU A 8 25.88 17.84 -23.52
CA GLU A 8 25.74 18.72 -22.35
C GLU A 8 25.41 17.89 -21.10
N VAL A 9 26.26 18.00 -20.07
CA VAL A 9 26.14 17.30 -18.79
C VAL A 9 25.72 18.29 -17.69
N VAL A 10 24.86 17.86 -16.76
CA VAL A 10 24.41 18.63 -15.59
C VAL A 10 24.61 17.82 -14.31
N HIS A 11 24.79 18.48 -13.17
CA HIS A 11 24.89 17.82 -11.87
C HIS A 11 23.50 17.65 -11.23
N CYS A 12 23.17 16.45 -10.78
CA CYS A 12 21.90 16.22 -10.07
C CYS A 12 21.97 16.79 -8.64
N PRO A 13 21.03 17.67 -8.20
CA PRO A 13 21.05 18.24 -6.86
C PRO A 13 20.80 17.20 -5.75
N ASN A 14 20.16 16.07 -6.08
CA ASN A 14 19.84 15.03 -5.11
C ASN A 14 21.00 14.04 -4.89
N CYS A 15 21.52 13.41 -5.96
CA CYS A 15 22.60 12.42 -5.83
C CYS A 15 24.01 12.97 -6.10
N ARG A 16 24.14 14.21 -6.60
CA ARG A 16 25.41 14.89 -6.94
C ARG A 16 26.25 14.24 -8.05
N GLU A 17 25.66 13.32 -8.80
CA GLU A 17 26.32 12.71 -9.95
C GLU A 17 26.10 13.53 -11.22
N GLU A 18 27.09 13.45 -12.11
CA GLU A 18 27.03 14.01 -13.47
C GLU A 18 26.12 13.14 -14.34
N VAL A 19 25.07 13.77 -14.88
CA VAL A 19 24.08 13.11 -15.73
C VAL A 19 23.84 13.94 -16.99
N PRO A 20 23.53 13.32 -18.14
CA PRO A 20 23.18 14.07 -19.35
C PRO A 20 21.94 14.94 -19.09
N LYS A 21 21.81 16.03 -19.86
CA LYS A 21 20.69 16.98 -19.74
C LYS A 21 19.36 16.36 -20.20
N THR A 22 18.78 15.53 -19.33
CA THR A 22 17.47 14.88 -19.49
C THR A 22 16.45 15.49 -18.54
N LEU A 23 15.15 15.21 -18.75
CA LEU A 23 14.08 15.73 -17.87
C LEU A 23 14.20 15.24 -16.41
N TYR A 24 14.83 14.09 -16.19
CA TYR A 24 15.05 13.47 -14.88
C TYR A 24 16.46 12.92 -14.79
N CYS A 25 17.04 12.90 -13.59
CA CYS A 25 18.28 12.20 -13.30
C CYS A 25 18.09 10.70 -13.53
N LEU A 26 18.91 10.10 -14.39
CA LEU A 26 18.82 8.66 -14.72
C LEU A 26 19.16 7.75 -13.53
N ASN A 27 19.90 8.26 -12.54
CA ASN A 27 20.33 7.45 -11.39
C ASN A 27 19.33 7.51 -10.23
N CYS A 28 18.71 8.66 -9.95
CA CYS A 28 17.83 8.83 -8.78
C CYS A 28 16.41 9.32 -9.09
N GLY A 29 16.05 9.56 -10.36
CA GLY A 29 14.72 9.99 -10.78
C GLY A 29 14.35 11.44 -10.45
N HIS A 30 15.28 12.25 -9.93
CA HIS A 30 15.00 13.63 -9.56
C HIS A 30 14.74 14.52 -10.80
N PRO A 31 13.67 15.34 -10.84
CA PRO A 31 13.35 16.19 -11.99
C PRO A 31 14.35 17.34 -12.16
N LEU A 32 15.01 17.44 -13.33
CA LEU A 32 16.05 18.44 -13.62
C LEU A 32 15.53 19.68 -14.38
N TYR A 33 14.27 19.67 -14.82
CA TYR A 33 13.69 20.74 -15.65
C TYR A 33 13.31 22.03 -14.90
N LYS A 34 13.42 22.06 -13.56
CA LYS A 34 12.97 23.21 -12.76
C LYS A 34 14.05 24.26 -12.50
N GLU A 35 15.33 23.93 -12.69
CA GLU A 35 16.44 24.81 -12.32
C GLU A 35 17.01 25.61 -13.50
N THR A 36 16.85 25.12 -14.74
CA THR A 36 17.39 25.79 -15.93
C THR A 36 16.71 27.12 -16.27
N SER A 37 15.52 27.41 -15.74
CA SER A 37 14.83 28.69 -15.99
C SER A 37 15.33 29.87 -15.15
N LEU A 38 16.22 29.67 -14.16
CA LEU A 38 16.69 30.75 -13.29
C LEU A 38 18.13 31.22 -13.59
N MET A 39 18.86 30.62 -14.53
CA MET A 39 20.26 30.97 -14.80
C MET A 39 20.57 31.48 -16.22
N GLU A 40 19.58 31.61 -17.12
CA GLU A 40 19.81 32.09 -18.49
C GLU A 40 19.71 33.62 -18.70
N GLU A 41 19.46 34.41 -17.66
CA GLU A 41 19.49 35.89 -17.75
C GLU A 41 20.55 36.50 -16.82
N ALA A 42 21.82 36.41 -17.22
CA ALA A 42 22.87 37.27 -16.69
C ALA A 42 23.62 37.95 -17.87
N PRO A 43 23.54 39.28 -18.01
CA PRO A 43 24.26 40.00 -19.06
C PRO A 43 25.78 39.99 -18.80
N LYS A 44 26.55 39.67 -19.84
CA LYS A 44 28.02 39.75 -19.88
C LYS A 44 28.49 41.14 -19.42
N GLN A 45 29.09 41.22 -18.24
CA GLN A 45 29.74 42.42 -17.72
C GLN A 45 31.22 42.40 -18.12
N GLU A 46 31.66 43.46 -18.79
CA GLU A 46 33.03 43.68 -19.24
C GLU A 46 34.00 43.81 -18.05
N VAL A 47 35.11 43.08 -18.16
CA VAL A 47 36.24 43.05 -17.23
C VAL A 47 37.02 44.36 -17.32
N LYS A 48 37.23 45.04 -16.18
CA LYS A 48 38.21 46.11 -16.01
C LYS A 48 39.22 45.66 -14.94
N PRO A 49 40.54 45.72 -15.19
CA PRO A 49 41.53 45.11 -14.30
C PRO A 49 41.88 46.00 -13.10
N GLU A 50 42.09 45.31 -11.97
CA GLU A 50 43.05 45.48 -10.87
C GLU A 50 43.64 46.87 -10.56
N PRO A 51 43.79 47.18 -9.25
CA PRO A 51 45.08 46.84 -8.66
C PRO A 51 45.06 46.31 -7.22
N GLU A 52 46.10 45.54 -6.96
CA GLU A 52 46.63 44.99 -5.71
C GLU A 52 46.60 45.96 -4.52
N ALA A 53 46.17 45.46 -3.36
CA ALA A 53 46.67 45.92 -2.06
C ALA A 53 46.55 44.81 -1.02
N TYR A 54 47.74 44.36 -0.61
CA TYR A 54 48.07 43.41 0.43
C TYR A 54 47.89 44.03 1.82
N VAL A 55 47.17 43.39 2.75
CA VAL A 55 47.37 43.53 4.21
C VAL A 55 47.03 42.21 4.91
N GLU A 56 47.96 41.76 5.76
CA GLU A 56 47.96 40.57 6.61
C GLU A 56 46.88 40.57 7.72
N PRO A 57 46.62 39.40 8.35
CA PRO A 57 45.54 39.22 9.31
C PRO A 57 46.00 39.50 10.75
N ASP A 58 45.19 40.22 11.52
CA ASP A 58 45.34 40.32 12.97
C ASP A 58 44.18 39.66 13.71
N GLU A 59 44.58 38.85 14.68
CA GLU A 59 43.78 38.13 15.67
C GLU A 59 43.08 39.08 16.65
N ILE A 60 41.76 38.95 16.83
CA ILE A 60 41.01 39.41 18.02
C ILE A 60 39.89 38.37 18.22
N HIS A 61 40.02 37.38 19.11
CA HIS A 61 39.89 37.39 20.57
C HIS A 61 38.48 37.71 21.11
N LEU A 62 37.87 36.65 21.65
CA LEU A 62 36.91 36.56 22.76
C LEU A 62 35.49 37.12 22.63
N GLU A 63 34.57 36.13 22.57
CA GLU A 63 33.49 35.84 23.53
C GLU A 63 32.24 36.74 23.65
N PRO A 64 31.11 36.12 24.07
CA PRO A 64 29.76 36.58 23.75
C PRO A 64 29.09 37.32 24.90
N GLU A 65 28.25 38.31 24.59
CA GLU A 65 27.28 38.84 25.53
C GLU A 65 25.87 38.75 24.94
N ALA A 66 25.02 38.14 25.76
CA ALA A 66 23.60 37.98 25.57
C ALA A 66 22.89 39.31 25.81
N GLU A 67 21.98 39.68 24.91
CA GLU A 67 20.93 40.63 25.22
C GLU A 67 19.58 40.01 24.80
N GLU A 68 18.77 39.75 25.81
CA GLU A 68 17.37 39.38 25.72
C GLU A 68 16.58 40.59 25.17
N GLU A 69 16.13 40.52 23.92
CA GLU A 69 15.14 41.48 23.42
C GLU A 69 13.74 41.06 23.84
N VAL A 70 13.20 41.86 24.75
CA VAL A 70 11.80 41.91 25.18
C VAL A 70 10.95 42.42 24.02
N PHE A 71 10.15 41.55 23.41
CA PHE A 71 9.16 41.94 22.40
C PHE A 71 7.84 42.33 23.08
N GLU A 72 7.55 43.63 23.13
CA GLU A 72 6.21 44.17 23.41
C GLU A 72 5.33 44.08 22.15
N PRO A 73 4.10 43.54 22.20
CA PRO A 73 3.15 43.67 21.10
C PRO A 73 2.20 44.85 21.37
N LEU A 74 2.35 45.93 20.59
CA LEU A 74 1.42 47.06 20.62
C LEU A 74 1.15 47.58 19.21
N ILE A 75 0.22 46.96 18.49
CA ILE A 75 -0.48 47.62 17.38
C ILE A 75 -1.95 47.17 17.39
N GLU A 76 -2.80 48.00 17.99
CA GLU A 76 -4.22 48.09 17.66
C GLU A 76 -4.34 48.90 16.36
N GLU A 77 -4.81 48.28 15.28
CA GLU A 77 -5.31 49.04 14.12
C GLU A 77 -6.84 49.04 14.09
N PRO A 78 -7.46 50.20 13.79
CA PRO A 78 -8.90 50.39 13.84
C PRO A 78 -9.60 49.81 12.61
N MET A 79 -10.80 49.26 12.85
CA MET A 79 -11.74 48.82 11.84
C MET A 79 -12.13 49.99 10.91
N GLU A 80 -11.86 49.82 9.61
CA GLU A 80 -12.33 50.74 8.57
C GLU A 80 -13.75 50.34 8.11
N GLU A 81 -14.67 51.30 8.18
CA GLU A 81 -16.07 51.17 7.81
C GLU A 81 -16.23 51.03 6.28
N VAL A 82 -16.62 49.84 5.82
CA VAL A 82 -17.03 49.63 4.42
C VAL A 82 -18.44 50.20 4.23
N LYS A 83 -18.52 51.34 3.55
CA LYS A 83 -19.76 51.89 3.00
C LYS A 83 -20.24 51.00 1.85
N VAL A 84 -21.42 50.41 2.02
CA VAL A 84 -22.17 49.73 0.97
C VAL A 84 -22.94 50.80 0.18
N ASP A 85 -22.51 51.03 -1.06
CA ASP A 85 -23.27 51.84 -2.02
C ASP A 85 -24.36 50.98 -2.68
N ASP A 86 -25.56 51.55 -2.67
CA ASP A 86 -26.77 51.09 -3.31
C ASP A 86 -26.58 50.86 -4.82
N MET A 87 -26.79 49.63 -5.28
CA MET A 87 -27.09 49.35 -6.68
C MET A 87 -28.46 48.66 -6.80
N ILE A 88 -29.46 49.53 -6.87
CA ILE A 88 -30.55 49.58 -7.86
C ILE A 88 -31.07 48.23 -8.37
N VAL A 89 -32.30 47.98 -7.93
CA VAL A 89 -33.30 47.05 -8.44
C VAL A 89 -33.70 47.42 -9.87
N GLU A 90 -33.53 46.50 -10.82
CA GLU A 90 -34.35 46.42 -12.04
C GLU A 90 -34.73 44.95 -12.33
N ASN A 91 -35.97 44.60 -11.97
CA ASN A 91 -36.81 43.66 -12.74
C ASN A 91 -37.41 44.46 -13.93
N PRO A 92 -37.89 43.89 -15.07
CA PRO A 92 -38.51 42.55 -15.27
C PRO A 92 -38.17 41.98 -16.70
N PRO A 93 -38.97 41.12 -17.39
CA PRO A 93 -40.13 40.33 -16.99
C PRO A 93 -40.07 38.81 -17.33
N THR A 94 -40.95 38.12 -16.61
CA THR A 94 -41.63 36.86 -16.87
C THR A 94 -41.93 36.60 -18.36
N GLU A 95 -41.46 35.48 -18.89
CA GLU A 95 -42.17 34.73 -19.94
C GLU A 95 -42.39 33.29 -19.50
N LEU A 96 -43.66 32.91 -19.51
CA LEU A 96 -44.13 31.53 -19.39
C LEU A 96 -43.47 30.67 -20.45
N ASN A 97 -42.94 29.51 -20.05
CA ASN A 97 -42.97 28.35 -20.93
C ASN A 97 -43.35 27.10 -20.13
N GLN A 98 -44.63 26.75 -20.26
CA GLN A 98 -45.21 25.48 -19.89
C GLN A 98 -44.75 24.43 -20.89
N MET A 99 -43.99 23.41 -20.49
CA MET A 99 -44.06 22.10 -21.15
C MET A 99 -43.81 20.96 -20.14
N ASN A 100 -44.91 20.29 -19.81
CA ASN A 100 -45.07 18.84 -19.65
C ASN A 100 -44.21 18.08 -18.63
N LEU A 101 -44.78 17.95 -17.42
CA LEU A 101 -44.68 16.71 -16.64
C LEU A 101 -45.55 15.61 -17.30
N PRO A 102 -45.04 14.38 -17.48
CA PRO A 102 -45.91 13.22 -17.57
C PRO A 102 -46.35 12.76 -16.18
N GLU A 103 -47.65 12.54 -16.05
CA GLU A 103 -48.35 12.02 -14.87
C GLU A 103 -47.92 10.59 -14.48
N PRO A 104 -48.10 10.20 -13.20
CA PRO A 104 -47.80 8.87 -12.70
C PRO A 104 -48.99 7.93 -12.93
N THR A 105 -48.76 6.82 -13.62
CA THR A 105 -49.71 5.71 -13.70
C THR A 105 -49.54 4.77 -12.50
N GLU A 106 -50.44 4.89 -11.53
CA GLU A 106 -50.80 3.80 -10.62
C GLU A 106 -51.64 2.75 -11.36
N LYS A 107 -51.25 1.46 -11.26
CA LYS A 107 -52.05 0.35 -10.68
C LYS A 107 -51.48 -1.02 -11.06
N ARG A 108 -50.96 -1.69 -10.03
CA ARG A 108 -51.28 -3.05 -9.56
C ARG A 108 -51.87 -4.04 -10.59
N GLU A 109 -51.16 -5.15 -10.80
CA GLU A 109 -51.70 -6.52 -10.67
C GLU A 109 -50.56 -7.53 -10.53
N GLU A 110 -50.75 -8.47 -9.59
CA GLU A 110 -49.89 -9.60 -9.27
C GLU A 110 -50.01 -10.65 -10.36
N GLU A 111 -48.91 -11.10 -10.99
CA GLU A 111 -48.77 -12.48 -11.50
C GLU A 111 -47.29 -12.89 -11.45
N HIS A 112 -46.99 -13.97 -10.73
CA HIS A 112 -45.73 -14.69 -10.83
C HIS A 112 -45.57 -15.31 -12.23
N PRO A 113 -44.35 -15.35 -12.77
CA PRO A 113 -43.92 -16.57 -13.44
C PRO A 113 -42.49 -16.98 -13.04
N THR A 114 -42.41 -18.22 -12.56
CA THR A 114 -41.43 -19.26 -12.90
C THR A 114 -39.97 -18.87 -13.13
N LEU A 115 -39.11 -19.41 -12.25
CA LEU A 115 -37.72 -19.81 -12.48
C LEU A 115 -37.37 -19.97 -13.97
N ALA A 116 -36.51 -19.08 -14.47
CA ALA A 116 -35.70 -19.33 -15.64
C ALA A 116 -34.30 -19.72 -15.14
N GLU A 117 -33.90 -20.95 -15.43
CA GLU A 117 -32.51 -21.41 -15.36
C GLU A 117 -31.62 -20.42 -16.11
N GLU A 118 -30.67 -19.84 -15.40
CA GLU A 118 -29.60 -19.06 -16.00
C GLU A 118 -28.65 -20.05 -16.68
N MET A 119 -28.80 -20.13 -18.01
CA MET A 119 -27.93 -20.89 -18.89
C MET A 119 -26.49 -20.38 -18.77
N VAL A 120 -25.62 -21.25 -18.27
CA VAL A 120 -24.17 -21.10 -18.35
C VAL A 120 -23.76 -21.10 -19.83
N PRO A 121 -22.94 -20.15 -20.32
CA PRO A 121 -22.39 -20.24 -21.66
C PRO A 121 -21.42 -21.43 -21.75
N GLU A 122 -21.83 -22.45 -22.49
CA GLU A 122 -21.01 -23.59 -22.90
C GLU A 122 -19.94 -23.06 -23.86
N VAL A 123 -18.69 -22.96 -23.38
CA VAL A 123 -17.53 -22.63 -24.20
C VAL A 123 -17.21 -23.85 -25.05
N TYR A 124 -17.59 -23.80 -26.33
CA TYR A 124 -17.14 -24.75 -27.34
C TYR A 124 -15.63 -24.58 -27.56
N LEU A 125 -14.87 -25.61 -27.18
CA LEU A 125 -13.51 -25.80 -27.66
C LEU A 125 -13.61 -26.30 -29.12
N ASP A 126 -13.33 -25.41 -30.07
CA ASP A 126 -13.07 -25.77 -31.47
C ASP A 126 -11.72 -26.50 -31.55
N GLU A 127 -11.75 -27.82 -31.34
CA GLU A 127 -10.74 -28.74 -31.85
C GLU A 127 -10.95 -28.90 -33.35
N ASP A 128 -10.28 -28.07 -34.16
CA ASP A 128 -9.83 -28.43 -35.52
C ASP A 128 -9.11 -27.25 -36.18
N LYS A 129 -7.79 -27.14 -35.95
CA LYS A 129 -6.90 -26.43 -36.89
C LYS A 129 -5.59 -27.17 -37.05
N ALA A 130 -5.63 -28.14 -37.96
CA ALA A 130 -4.49 -28.85 -38.51
C ALA A 130 -3.44 -27.86 -39.07
N LEU A 131 -2.39 -27.62 -38.29
CA LEU A 131 -1.16 -27.00 -38.76
C LEU A 131 -0.29 -28.10 -39.36
N LYS A 132 -0.28 -28.15 -40.70
CA LYS A 132 0.68 -28.92 -41.49
C LYS A 132 2.07 -28.34 -41.25
N HIS A 133 2.94 -29.11 -40.61
CA HIS A 133 4.38 -28.88 -40.68
C HIS A 133 5.00 -29.95 -41.58
N GLU A 134 5.51 -29.49 -42.71
CA GLU A 134 6.33 -30.27 -43.63
C GLU A 134 7.67 -30.54 -42.94
N VAL A 135 7.96 -31.82 -42.67
CA VAL A 135 9.30 -32.28 -42.29
C VAL A 135 9.94 -32.89 -43.54
N PRO A 136 11.20 -32.53 -43.86
CA PRO A 136 11.86 -33.00 -45.06
C PRO A 136 12.34 -34.45 -44.92
N GLU A 137 12.10 -35.16 -46.01
CA GLU A 137 12.58 -36.48 -46.42
C GLU A 137 14.11 -36.48 -46.59
N VAL A 138 14.85 -37.24 -45.78
CA VAL A 138 16.21 -37.72 -46.14
C VAL A 138 16.50 -39.10 -45.54
N ALA A 139 16.63 -40.06 -46.46
CA ALA A 139 17.53 -41.21 -46.55
C ALA A 139 17.59 -42.30 -45.46
N GLN A 140 17.38 -43.50 -45.97
CA GLN A 140 17.59 -44.83 -45.43
C GLN A 140 19.07 -45.11 -45.16
N GLU A 141 19.39 -45.92 -44.13
CA GLU A 141 20.42 -46.97 -44.25
C GLU A 141 20.33 -48.03 -43.12
N GLU A 142 20.28 -49.28 -43.59
CA GLU A 142 20.81 -50.55 -43.06
C GLU A 142 20.62 -51.01 -41.60
N VAL A 143 19.68 -51.94 -41.47
CA VAL A 143 19.82 -53.32 -40.92
C VAL A 143 21.23 -53.75 -40.48
N VAL A 144 21.39 -54.06 -39.18
CA VAL A 144 22.21 -55.19 -38.71
C VAL A 144 21.48 -55.87 -37.53
N GLN A 145 21.14 -57.14 -37.72
CA GLN A 145 20.82 -58.10 -36.67
C GLN A 145 22.13 -58.63 -36.09
N GLU A 146 22.23 -58.80 -34.78
CA GLU A 146 23.05 -59.86 -34.22
C GLU A 146 22.44 -60.40 -32.92
N GLU A 147 22.52 -61.71 -32.80
CA GLU A 147 21.83 -62.58 -31.87
C GLU A 147 22.60 -62.76 -30.55
N ALA A 148 21.82 -63.13 -29.53
CA ALA A 148 22.04 -64.24 -28.60
C ALA A 148 23.02 -64.13 -27.39
N GLU A 149 22.61 -64.95 -26.41
CA GLU A 149 23.34 -65.49 -25.26
C GLU A 149 23.46 -64.59 -24.02
N SER A 150 23.37 -65.06 -22.78
CA SER A 150 23.04 -66.35 -22.15
C SER A 150 23.28 -66.15 -20.64
N SER A 151 22.58 -66.91 -19.78
CA SER A 151 22.92 -67.26 -18.37
C SER A 151 22.92 -66.12 -17.32
N GLU A 152 22.55 -66.25 -16.05
CA GLU A 152 22.07 -67.34 -15.17
C GLU A 152 21.51 -66.68 -13.89
N PRO A 153 20.65 -67.34 -13.10
CA PRO A 153 20.15 -66.83 -11.82
C PRO A 153 20.99 -67.34 -10.64
N VAL A 154 21.46 -66.44 -9.78
CA VAL A 154 22.13 -66.83 -8.51
C VAL A 154 21.13 -66.83 -7.37
N GLN A 155 20.71 -68.03 -6.97
CA GLN A 155 20.27 -68.33 -5.61
C GLN A 155 21.52 -68.63 -4.77
N ALA A 156 21.59 -68.10 -3.55
CA ALA A 156 22.52 -68.58 -2.54
C ALA A 156 21.83 -68.59 -1.17
N GLU A 157 21.98 -69.75 -0.54
CA GLU A 157 21.27 -70.30 0.60
C GLU A 157 21.68 -69.70 1.95
N GLU A 158 20.78 -69.89 2.91
CA GLU A 158 20.99 -69.82 4.35
C GLU A 158 22.22 -70.63 4.80
N GLU A 159 23.04 -70.06 5.68
CA GLU A 159 23.84 -70.85 6.61
C GLU A 159 23.63 -70.36 8.04
N SER A 160 22.95 -71.22 8.80
CA SER A 160 22.66 -71.09 10.22
C SER A 160 23.89 -71.46 11.05
N LYS A 161 24.31 -70.57 11.95
CA LYS A 161 25.22 -70.92 13.05
C LYS A 161 24.54 -70.65 14.38
N ALA A 162 24.26 -71.77 15.06
CA ALA A 162 23.89 -71.85 16.46
C ALA A 162 25.03 -71.35 17.36
N ILE A 163 24.71 -70.44 18.28
CA ILE A 163 25.54 -70.11 19.44
C ILE A 163 24.65 -70.19 20.68
N GLU A 164 24.82 -71.31 21.37
CA GLU A 164 24.92 -71.53 22.82
C GLU A 164 24.27 -70.51 23.79
N GLU A 165 23.23 -70.99 24.48
CA GLU A 165 22.63 -70.39 25.67
C GLU A 165 23.64 -70.23 26.83
N LYS A 166 23.66 -69.04 27.43
CA LYS A 166 23.97 -68.86 28.86
C LYS A 166 22.99 -67.86 29.49
N PRO A 167 22.63 -68.05 30.78
CA PRO A 167 21.45 -67.44 31.36
C PRO A 167 21.73 -66.09 32.03
N ALA A 168 20.69 -65.23 31.96
CA ALA A 168 20.26 -64.22 32.93
C ALA A 168 21.28 -63.18 33.42
N GLU A 169 21.15 -61.95 32.91
CA GLU A 169 21.28 -60.75 33.76
C GLU A 169 20.46 -59.57 33.20
N VAL A 170 19.44 -59.20 33.99
CA VAL A 170 18.76 -57.90 34.13
C VAL A 170 19.25 -56.76 33.21
N VAL A 171 18.47 -56.40 32.19
CA VAL A 171 18.55 -55.06 31.58
C VAL A 171 17.13 -54.59 31.22
N GLN A 172 16.92 -53.32 31.51
CA GLN A 172 15.68 -52.60 31.74
C GLN A 172 14.75 -52.48 30.53
N GLU A 173 13.48 -52.26 30.84
CA GLU A 173 12.38 -51.90 29.92
C GLU A 173 12.81 -50.86 28.87
N PRO A 174 12.31 -50.95 27.63
CA PRO A 174 12.54 -49.93 26.64
C PRO A 174 11.83 -48.65 27.09
N GLN A 175 12.61 -47.71 27.60
CA GLN A 175 12.17 -46.33 27.75
C GLN A 175 11.79 -45.82 26.37
N THR A 176 10.50 -45.58 26.20
CA THR A 176 9.94 -44.79 25.12
C THR A 176 10.72 -43.47 25.07
N VAL A 177 11.52 -43.32 24.02
CA VAL A 177 12.15 -42.05 23.67
C VAL A 177 10.99 -41.09 23.37
N LYS A 178 10.60 -40.33 24.39
CA LYS A 178 9.91 -39.06 24.20
C LYS A 178 10.84 -38.24 23.34
N VAL A 179 10.52 -38.18 22.05
CA VAL A 179 10.99 -37.12 21.17
C VAL A 179 10.55 -35.85 21.87
N GLU A 180 11.50 -35.19 22.53
CA GLU A 180 11.33 -33.83 22.99
C GLU A 180 11.01 -33.01 21.75
N GLU A 181 9.72 -32.72 21.57
CA GLU A 181 9.27 -31.56 20.83
C GLU A 181 10.06 -30.38 21.36
N MET A 182 11.12 -30.03 20.63
CA MET A 182 11.85 -28.79 20.79
C MET A 182 10.83 -27.67 20.65
N SER A 183 10.38 -27.24 21.83
CA SER A 183 9.72 -26.00 22.16
C SER A 183 10.03 -24.89 21.17
N LYS A 184 9.11 -24.70 20.22
CA LYS A 184 9.01 -23.57 19.28
C LYS A 184 8.59 -22.27 20.00
N THR A 185 8.99 -22.11 21.26
CA THR A 185 8.49 -21.07 22.16
C THR A 185 9.67 -20.26 22.70
N SER A 186 10.19 -19.28 21.95
CA SER A 186 10.84 -18.12 22.60
C SER A 186 11.09 -16.88 21.73
N GLU A 187 10.80 -16.87 20.43
CA GLU A 187 11.16 -15.72 19.57
C GLU A 187 10.01 -15.20 18.68
N GLU A 188 8.77 -15.26 19.16
CA GLU A 188 7.82 -14.18 18.82
C GLU A 188 8.25 -12.94 19.62
N SER A 189 9.41 -12.39 19.28
CA SER A 189 9.72 -11.00 19.61
C SER A 189 8.52 -10.21 19.10
N LEU A 190 7.91 -9.44 19.99
CA LEU A 190 6.71 -8.63 19.76
C LEU A 190 7.07 -7.55 18.74
N TRP A 191 7.20 -7.96 17.49
CA TRP A 191 7.65 -7.14 16.38
C TRP A 191 6.54 -6.13 16.15
N LYS A 192 6.85 -4.88 16.45
CA LYS A 192 5.93 -3.77 16.24
C LYS A 192 6.20 -3.22 14.85
N TYR A 193 5.21 -3.28 13.97
CA TYR A 193 5.29 -2.64 12.67
C TYR A 193 5.50 -1.13 12.86
N GLU A 194 6.49 -0.58 12.15
CA GLU A 194 6.75 0.85 12.08
C GLU A 194 6.31 1.33 10.68
N PRO A 195 5.25 2.14 10.59
CA PRO A 195 4.71 2.58 9.32
C PRO A 195 5.64 3.58 8.62
N ASP A 196 5.69 3.53 7.29
CA ASP A 196 6.29 4.58 6.49
C ASP A 196 5.58 5.93 6.76
N PRO A 197 6.31 7.06 6.89
CA PRO A 197 5.71 8.39 7.04
C PRO A 197 4.58 8.70 6.05
N LEU A 198 4.67 8.24 4.79
CA LEU A 198 3.64 8.46 3.78
C LEU A 198 2.36 7.67 4.07
N VAL A 199 2.50 6.43 4.54
CA VAL A 199 1.39 5.55 4.94
C VAL A 199 0.70 6.12 6.17
N GLN A 200 1.49 6.63 7.13
CA GLN A 200 0.98 7.32 8.30
C GLN A 200 0.19 8.58 7.95
N GLU A 201 0.67 9.40 7.01
CA GLU A 201 -0.01 10.62 6.57
C GLU A 201 -1.42 10.32 6.01
N ILE A 202 -1.56 9.25 5.21
CA ILE A 202 -2.85 8.83 4.65
C ILE A 202 -3.87 8.58 5.75
N LEU A 203 -3.53 7.77 6.76
CA LEU A 203 -4.47 7.48 7.86
C LEU A 203 -4.77 8.72 8.70
N GLN A 204 -3.78 9.57 8.98
CA GLN A 204 -4.01 10.83 9.70
C GLN A 204 -4.98 11.74 8.95
N ASN A 205 -4.87 11.81 7.61
CA ASN A 205 -5.77 12.62 6.79
C ASN A 205 -7.19 12.04 6.74
N ILE A 206 -7.34 10.71 6.71
CA ILE A 206 -8.64 10.04 6.83
C ILE A 206 -9.27 10.35 8.20
N ALA A 207 -8.51 10.17 9.29
CA ALA A 207 -8.98 10.42 10.65
C ALA A 207 -9.41 11.89 10.86
N LYS A 208 -8.60 12.85 10.39
CA LYS A 208 -8.94 14.27 10.40
C LYS A 208 -10.20 14.56 9.59
N ASN A 209 -10.34 13.95 8.41
CA ASN A 209 -11.53 14.12 7.57
C ASN A 209 -12.81 13.63 8.27
N ILE A 210 -12.76 12.46 8.91
CA ILE A 210 -13.86 11.91 9.71
C ILE A 210 -14.24 12.88 10.85
N SER A 211 -13.24 13.32 11.63
CA SER A 211 -13.43 14.27 12.74
C SER A 211 -14.10 15.56 12.26
N LEU A 212 -13.66 16.11 11.13
CA LEU A 212 -14.25 17.32 10.52
C LEU A 212 -15.69 17.09 10.05
N LYS A 213 -15.99 15.97 9.38
CA LYS A 213 -17.35 15.64 8.92
C LYS A 213 -18.33 15.54 10.10
N ILE A 214 -17.95 14.88 11.19
CA ILE A 214 -18.78 14.74 12.40
C ILE A 214 -19.02 16.12 13.05
N LYS A 215 -17.96 16.91 13.23
CA LYS A 215 -18.05 18.26 13.82
C LYS A 215 -18.91 19.20 12.96
N LEU A 216 -18.78 19.12 11.63
CA LEU A 216 -19.59 19.89 10.69
C LEU A 216 -21.07 19.51 10.79
N SER A 217 -21.38 18.21 10.87
CA SER A 217 -22.74 17.70 11.09
C SER A 217 -23.34 18.22 12.39
N LYS A 218 -22.56 18.24 13.48
CA LYS A 218 -23.00 18.82 14.75
C LYS A 218 -23.37 20.30 14.59
N LEU A 219 -22.48 21.12 14.00
CA LEU A 219 -22.72 22.56 13.80
C LEU A 219 -23.97 22.85 12.96
N MET A 220 -24.27 21.98 11.99
CA MET A 220 -25.50 22.08 11.19
C MET A 220 -26.73 21.80 12.05
N LEU A 221 -26.72 20.75 12.86
CA LEU A 221 -27.84 20.39 13.74
C LEU A 221 -28.06 21.42 14.87
N ASP A 222 -26.99 22.05 15.36
CA ASP A 222 -27.05 23.15 16.32
C ASP A 222 -27.58 24.46 15.69
N GLY A 223 -27.85 24.49 14.38
CA GLY A 223 -28.38 25.64 13.65
C GLY A 223 -27.39 26.78 13.47
N SER A 224 -26.10 26.53 13.72
CA SER A 224 -25.03 27.52 13.62
C SER A 224 -24.58 27.78 12.18
N LEU A 225 -24.99 26.91 11.25
CA LEU A 225 -24.57 26.94 9.85
C LEU A 225 -25.78 26.96 8.90
N LYS A 226 -25.66 27.70 7.79
CA LYS A 226 -26.66 27.68 6.71
C LYS A 226 -26.53 26.38 5.91
N GLU A 227 -27.67 25.79 5.52
CA GLU A 227 -27.71 24.51 4.78
C GLU A 227 -26.86 24.51 3.50
N SER A 228 -26.89 25.60 2.73
CA SER A 228 -26.09 25.71 1.49
C SER A 228 -24.59 25.71 1.76
N THR A 229 -24.16 26.30 2.88
CA THR A 229 -22.74 26.33 3.28
C THR A 229 -22.31 24.97 3.81
N PHE A 230 -23.18 24.31 4.59
CA PHE A 230 -22.98 22.95 5.05
C PHE A 230 -22.78 21.99 3.88
N LEU A 231 -23.71 21.97 2.92
CA LEU A 231 -23.64 21.07 1.76
C LEU A 231 -22.34 21.26 0.96
N LYS A 232 -21.97 22.50 0.68
CA LYS A 232 -20.73 22.81 -0.05
C LYS A 232 -19.47 22.35 0.69
N LEU A 233 -19.41 22.56 2.00
CA LEU A 233 -18.28 22.11 2.81
C LEU A 233 -18.25 20.59 2.92
N LEU A 234 -19.41 19.97 3.14
CA LEU A 234 -19.53 18.54 3.24
C LEU A 234 -19.10 17.86 1.94
N GLU A 235 -19.56 18.32 0.79
CA GLU A 235 -19.16 17.79 -0.52
C GLU A 235 -17.65 17.87 -0.73
N LYS A 236 -17.04 19.01 -0.38
CA LYS A 236 -15.58 19.16 -0.44
C LYS A 236 -14.86 18.16 0.45
N TYR A 237 -15.32 17.97 1.70
CA TYR A 237 -14.72 17.00 2.60
C TYR A 237 -14.97 15.56 2.16
N SER A 238 -16.15 15.24 1.63
CA SER A 238 -16.45 13.93 1.05
C SER A 238 -15.52 13.61 -0.11
N ALA A 239 -15.35 14.52 -1.07
CA ALA A 239 -14.45 14.33 -2.21
C ALA A 239 -12.98 14.19 -1.79
N GLN A 240 -12.55 14.91 -0.75
CA GLN A 240 -11.22 14.73 -0.18
C GLN A 240 -11.07 13.38 0.53
N GLY A 241 -12.06 13.00 1.34
CA GLY A 241 -12.07 11.72 2.05
C GLY A 241 -12.03 10.53 1.11
N GLU A 242 -12.80 10.58 0.02
CA GLU A 242 -12.81 9.55 -1.02
C GLU A 242 -11.42 9.34 -1.62
N ARG A 243 -10.69 10.40 -1.97
CA ARG A 243 -9.31 10.29 -2.48
C ARG A 243 -8.37 9.58 -1.51
N TRP A 244 -8.46 9.89 -0.22
CA TRP A 244 -7.62 9.26 0.79
C TRP A 244 -8.00 7.78 1.01
N ILE A 245 -9.30 7.46 1.02
CA ILE A 245 -9.79 6.10 1.14
C ILE A 245 -9.40 5.26 -0.08
N SER A 246 -9.55 5.81 -1.30
CA SER A 246 -9.08 5.16 -2.53
C SER A 246 -7.59 4.87 -2.46
N ARG A 247 -6.79 5.85 -2.01
CA ARG A 247 -5.35 5.66 -1.87
C ARG A 247 -4.97 4.58 -0.84
N ARG A 248 -5.66 4.54 0.31
CA ARG A 248 -5.52 3.47 1.31
C ARG A 248 -5.82 2.11 0.67
N ASN A 249 -6.95 1.99 -0.03
CA ASN A 249 -7.39 0.74 -0.62
C ASN A 249 -6.45 0.26 -1.73
N GLU A 250 -5.93 1.17 -2.56
CA GLU A 250 -4.89 0.84 -3.56
C GLU A 250 -3.65 0.20 -2.92
N ILE A 251 -3.18 0.74 -1.79
CA ILE A 251 -2.01 0.20 -1.08
C ILE A 251 -2.33 -1.17 -0.51
N ILE A 252 -3.48 -1.33 0.16
CA ILE A 252 -3.91 -2.61 0.73
C ILE A 252 -4.01 -3.68 -0.35
N GLU A 253 -4.63 -3.39 -1.48
CA GLU A 253 -4.82 -4.37 -2.55
C GLU A 253 -3.49 -4.74 -3.22
N ARG A 254 -2.59 -3.77 -3.45
CA ARG A 254 -1.23 -4.05 -3.92
C ARG A 254 -0.50 -4.97 -2.95
N ASP A 255 -0.52 -4.65 -1.66
CA ASP A 255 0.24 -5.41 -0.67
C ASP A 255 -0.34 -6.81 -0.48
N ARG A 256 -1.66 -6.99 -0.57
CA ARG A 256 -2.30 -8.32 -0.58
C ARG A 256 -1.82 -9.16 -1.77
N TYR A 257 -1.79 -8.57 -2.96
CA TYR A 257 -1.29 -9.26 -4.16
C TYR A 257 0.19 -9.66 -3.98
N ASP A 258 1.02 -8.74 -3.48
CA ASP A 258 2.44 -9.00 -3.25
C ASP A 258 2.64 -10.08 -2.16
N ILE A 259 1.84 -10.07 -1.09
CA ILE A 259 1.85 -11.11 -0.05
C ILE A 259 1.57 -12.47 -0.66
N ASP A 260 0.49 -12.63 -1.44
CA ASP A 260 0.13 -13.90 -2.05
C ASP A 260 1.25 -14.42 -2.99
N SER A 261 1.86 -13.51 -3.76
CA SER A 261 2.98 -13.85 -4.63
C SER A 261 4.23 -14.27 -3.84
N MET A 262 4.55 -13.55 -2.75
CA MET A 262 5.71 -13.84 -1.90
C MET A 262 5.50 -15.10 -1.08
N GLU A 263 4.27 -15.41 -0.65
CA GLU A 263 3.96 -16.65 0.08
C GLU A 263 4.19 -17.88 -0.79
N LYS A 264 3.83 -17.81 -2.07
CA LYS A 264 4.16 -18.88 -3.05
C LYS A 264 5.67 -19.03 -3.21
N ALA A 265 6.39 -17.93 -3.41
CA ALA A 265 7.85 -17.95 -3.54
C ALA A 265 8.55 -18.47 -2.26
N LEU A 266 8.02 -18.12 -1.08
CA LEU A 266 8.49 -18.63 0.20
C LEU A 266 8.32 -20.15 0.29
N GLU A 267 7.19 -20.67 -0.14
CA GLU A 267 6.92 -22.12 -0.14
C GLU A 267 7.83 -22.86 -1.11
N GLU A 268 8.01 -22.32 -2.33
CA GLU A 268 8.95 -22.87 -3.32
C GLU A 268 10.40 -22.88 -2.78
N ALA A 269 10.85 -21.81 -2.13
CA ALA A 269 12.17 -21.73 -1.52
C ALA A 269 12.36 -22.74 -0.38
N LYS A 270 11.32 -22.99 0.43
CA LYS A 270 11.34 -24.03 1.48
C LYS A 270 11.42 -25.42 0.87
N ILE A 271 10.61 -25.71 -0.15
CA ILE A 271 10.65 -26.99 -0.86
C ILE A 271 12.05 -27.24 -1.44
N ALA A 272 12.67 -26.24 -2.07
CA ALA A 272 14.02 -26.35 -2.63
C ALA A 272 15.09 -26.58 -1.55
N MET A 273 14.92 -25.95 -0.37
CA MET A 273 15.77 -26.17 0.79
C MET A 273 15.65 -27.60 1.32
N ASP A 274 14.41 -28.07 1.54
CA ASP A 274 14.11 -29.42 2.04
C ASP A 274 14.59 -30.50 1.06
N GLU A 275 14.41 -30.29 -0.25
CA GLU A 275 14.93 -31.17 -1.29
C GLU A 275 16.46 -31.31 -1.19
N LEU A 276 17.18 -30.19 -1.02
CA LEU A 276 18.64 -30.21 -0.86
C LEU A 276 19.07 -30.95 0.41
N GLU A 277 18.32 -30.82 1.51
CA GLU A 277 18.57 -31.59 2.75
C GLU A 277 18.39 -33.09 2.53
N ILE A 278 17.32 -33.49 1.84
CA ILE A 278 17.06 -34.90 1.52
C ILE A 278 18.15 -35.44 0.59
N ARG A 279 18.51 -34.71 -0.47
CA ARG A 279 19.55 -35.11 -1.43
C ARG A 279 20.92 -35.27 -0.76
N LYS A 280 21.26 -34.41 0.20
CA LYS A 280 22.45 -34.60 1.03
C LYS A 280 22.35 -35.86 1.88
N ALA A 281 21.21 -36.11 2.52
CA ALA A 281 21.02 -37.25 3.41
C ALA A 281 21.14 -38.61 2.69
N ILE A 282 20.68 -38.70 1.43
CA ILE A 282 20.83 -39.92 0.60
C ILE A 282 22.17 -40.02 -0.13
N GLY A 283 23.05 -39.01 0.00
CA GLY A 283 24.35 -38.97 -0.66
C GLY A 283 24.30 -38.61 -2.15
N ASP A 284 23.17 -38.08 -2.64
CA ASP A 284 23.03 -37.60 -4.03
C ASP A 284 23.65 -36.20 -4.22
N ALA A 285 23.64 -35.36 -3.17
CA ALA A 285 24.32 -34.07 -3.17
C ALA A 285 25.67 -34.14 -2.45
N THR A 286 26.68 -33.47 -3.01
CA THR A 286 28.01 -33.35 -2.38
C THR A 286 28.01 -32.33 -1.24
N GLU A 287 28.98 -32.42 -0.32
CA GLU A 287 29.13 -31.43 0.76
C GLU A 287 29.42 -30.02 0.21
N ASP A 288 30.17 -29.92 -0.89
CA ASP A 288 30.47 -28.65 -1.55
C ASP A 288 29.21 -28.02 -2.16
N GLU A 289 28.36 -28.82 -2.83
CA GLU A 289 27.07 -28.33 -3.36
C GLU A 289 26.15 -27.86 -2.22
N TYR A 290 26.03 -28.66 -1.16
CA TYR A 290 25.19 -28.33 -0.02
C TYR A 290 25.66 -27.05 0.69
N SER A 291 26.95 -26.97 0.99
CA SER A 291 27.54 -25.80 1.68
C SER A 291 27.45 -24.53 0.85
N ALA A 292 27.45 -24.63 -0.48
CA ALA A 292 27.24 -23.50 -1.38
C ALA A 292 25.76 -23.07 -1.47
N LYS A 293 24.82 -24.02 -1.63
CA LYS A 293 23.40 -23.70 -1.90
C LYS A 293 22.56 -23.46 -0.65
N MET A 294 22.82 -24.18 0.44
CA MET A 294 22.02 -24.11 1.67
C MET A 294 21.95 -22.68 2.26
N PRO A 295 23.06 -21.92 2.35
CA PRO A 295 22.99 -20.54 2.82
C PRO A 295 22.13 -19.64 1.93
N ALA A 296 22.12 -19.87 0.61
CA ALA A 296 21.32 -19.09 -0.33
C ALA A 296 19.82 -19.34 -0.11
N TYR A 297 19.38 -20.60 -0.01
CA TYR A 297 17.98 -20.91 0.29
C TYR A 297 17.54 -20.38 1.66
N LYS A 298 18.39 -20.50 2.69
CA LYS A 298 18.09 -19.90 4.01
C LYS A 298 17.92 -18.39 3.93
N TRP A 299 18.75 -17.72 3.14
CA TRP A 299 18.62 -16.28 2.92
C TRP A 299 17.30 -15.94 2.20
N GLU A 300 16.93 -16.69 1.15
CA GLU A 300 15.67 -16.48 0.43
C GLU A 300 14.44 -16.68 1.32
N VAL A 301 14.40 -17.78 2.07
CA VAL A 301 13.32 -18.09 3.03
C VAL A 301 13.17 -16.96 4.05
N ASN A 302 14.28 -16.51 4.64
CA ASN A 302 14.24 -15.42 5.62
C ASN A 302 13.84 -14.09 4.98
N SER A 303 14.32 -13.80 3.77
CA SER A 303 14.00 -12.56 3.04
C SER A 303 12.52 -12.49 2.70
N PHE A 304 11.94 -13.55 2.15
CA PHE A 304 10.51 -13.60 1.86
C PHE A 304 9.68 -13.53 3.14
N ALA A 305 10.04 -14.29 4.18
CA ALA A 305 9.33 -14.25 5.46
C ALA A 305 9.31 -12.84 6.09
N GLU A 306 10.42 -12.12 6.01
CA GLU A 306 10.50 -10.74 6.49
C GLU A 306 9.66 -9.77 5.66
N LYS A 307 9.70 -9.87 4.33
CA LYS A 307 8.88 -9.03 3.44
C LYS A 307 7.39 -9.28 3.65
N ILE A 308 6.97 -10.54 3.72
CA ILE A 308 5.57 -10.93 4.00
C ILE A 308 5.14 -10.34 5.35
N ARG A 309 5.96 -10.49 6.40
CA ARG A 309 5.68 -9.92 7.72
C ARG A 309 5.55 -8.41 7.66
N LYS A 310 6.43 -7.72 6.94
CA LYS A 310 6.36 -6.26 6.75
C LYS A 310 5.05 -5.85 6.06
N SER A 311 4.72 -6.45 4.92
CA SER A 311 3.50 -6.13 4.16
C SER A 311 2.23 -6.47 4.94
N LYS A 312 2.21 -7.58 5.70
CA LYS A 312 1.07 -7.91 6.59
C LYS A 312 0.88 -6.85 7.66
N GLY A 313 1.98 -6.36 8.26
CA GLY A 313 1.94 -5.25 9.21
C GLY A 313 1.40 -3.95 8.59
N GLU A 314 1.77 -3.65 7.34
CA GLU A 314 1.25 -2.48 6.59
C GLU A 314 -0.26 -2.59 6.32
N VAL A 315 -0.71 -3.75 5.85
CA VAL A 315 -2.15 -4.02 5.62
C VAL A 315 -2.94 -3.93 6.92
N GLU A 316 -2.44 -4.49 8.01
CA GLU A 316 -3.09 -4.43 9.33
C GLU A 316 -3.16 -2.99 9.84
N TYR A 317 -2.06 -2.25 9.76
CA TYR A 317 -1.97 -0.85 10.14
C TYR A 317 -2.96 0.01 9.35
N LEU A 318 -2.98 -0.13 8.02
CA LEU A 318 -3.90 0.59 7.15
C LEU A 318 -5.35 0.20 7.38
N SER A 319 -5.62 -1.06 7.73
CA SER A 319 -6.98 -1.52 8.03
C SER A 319 -7.53 -0.87 9.31
N ASN A 320 -6.69 -0.56 10.29
CA ASN A 320 -7.10 -0.04 11.59
C ASN A 320 -6.96 1.50 11.70
N ILE A 321 -7.92 2.25 11.12
CA ILE A 321 -7.94 3.72 11.18
C ILE A 321 -8.05 4.24 12.62
N SER A 322 -8.83 3.55 13.45
CA SER A 322 -9.08 3.92 14.85
C SER A 322 -7.80 3.90 15.69
N SER A 323 -6.82 3.05 15.38
CA SER A 323 -5.51 3.06 16.06
C SER A 323 -4.75 4.39 15.97
N MET A 324 -5.07 5.25 14.99
CA MET A 324 -4.44 6.57 14.83
C MET A 324 -5.02 7.65 15.73
N LEU A 325 -6.23 7.43 16.25
CA LEU A 325 -6.91 8.38 17.10
C LEU A 325 -6.66 8.02 18.57
N PRO A 326 -6.35 8.99 19.45
CA PRO A 326 -6.32 8.71 20.88
C PRO A 326 -7.70 8.24 21.32
N VAL A 327 -7.74 7.33 22.30
CA VAL A 327 -8.97 6.70 22.78
C VAL A 327 -9.99 7.77 23.24
N GLU A 328 -9.51 8.87 23.80
CA GLU A 328 -10.31 10.01 24.21
C GLU A 328 -11.00 10.69 23.02
N GLU A 329 -10.31 10.87 21.90
CA GLU A 329 -10.91 11.46 20.69
C GLU A 329 -11.93 10.52 20.06
N ILE A 330 -11.68 9.21 20.04
CA ILE A 330 -12.66 8.22 19.57
C ILE A 330 -13.95 8.32 20.41
N GLN A 331 -13.83 8.34 21.74
CA GLN A 331 -14.96 8.46 22.64
C GLN A 331 -15.71 9.79 22.46
N GLU A 332 -14.98 10.88 22.23
CA GLU A 332 -15.57 12.18 21.90
C GLU A 332 -16.38 12.10 20.60
N LEU A 333 -15.78 11.57 19.52
CA LEU A 333 -16.44 11.44 18.22
C LEU A 333 -17.69 10.55 18.31
N GLU A 334 -17.62 9.42 19.01
CA GLU A 334 -18.79 8.58 19.26
C GLU A 334 -19.90 9.30 20.04
N SER A 335 -19.52 10.08 21.06
CA SER A 335 -20.46 10.88 21.84
C SER A 335 -21.12 11.93 20.96
N LEU A 336 -20.36 12.61 20.11
CA LEU A 336 -20.88 13.56 19.13
C LEU A 336 -21.84 12.90 18.15
N ILE A 337 -21.49 11.73 17.61
CA ILE A 337 -22.35 10.95 16.72
C ILE A 337 -23.69 10.63 17.42
N LYS A 338 -23.65 10.11 18.66
CA LYS A 338 -24.86 9.79 19.45
C LYS A 338 -25.73 11.03 19.69
N LEU A 339 -25.11 12.17 20.03
CA LEU A 339 -25.82 13.45 20.21
C LEU A 339 -26.47 13.92 18.90
N CYS A 340 -25.80 13.75 17.76
CA CYS A 340 -26.35 14.10 16.46
C CYS A 340 -27.57 13.24 16.12
N TYR A 341 -27.52 11.91 16.31
CA TYR A 341 -28.70 11.05 16.10
C TYR A 341 -29.87 11.43 17.02
N ALA A 342 -29.59 11.69 18.30
CA ALA A 342 -30.62 12.12 19.23
C ALA A 342 -31.27 13.44 18.78
N SER A 343 -30.46 14.39 18.29
CA SER A 343 -30.95 15.65 17.74
C SER A 343 -31.81 15.43 16.50
N ILE A 344 -31.40 14.56 15.58
CA ILE A 344 -32.20 14.21 14.38
C ILE A 344 -33.55 13.61 14.80
N ASN A 345 -33.56 12.63 15.70
CA ASN A 345 -34.76 11.89 16.10
C ASN A 345 -35.74 12.74 16.91
N ASN A 346 -35.25 13.66 17.74
CA ASN A 346 -36.10 14.52 18.59
C ASN A 346 -36.58 15.79 17.87
N SER A 347 -36.20 15.99 16.60
CA SER A 347 -36.40 17.24 15.88
C SER A 347 -37.69 17.32 15.06
N GLU A 348 -38.81 16.87 15.62
CA GLU A 348 -40.13 17.13 15.03
C GLU A 348 -40.39 18.65 15.03
N GLY A 349 -40.21 19.31 13.88
CA GLY A 349 -40.34 20.77 13.70
C GLY A 349 -39.03 21.58 13.65
N SER A 350 -37.88 20.93 13.50
CA SER A 350 -36.58 21.61 13.32
C SER A 350 -36.53 22.53 12.08
N LYS A 351 -35.70 23.59 12.17
CA LYS A 351 -35.37 24.48 11.04
C LYS A 351 -34.55 23.81 9.93
N VAL A 352 -33.92 22.67 10.23
CA VAL A 352 -33.14 21.87 9.30
C VAL A 352 -34.06 20.98 8.46
N SER A 353 -33.90 21.04 7.14
CA SER A 353 -34.65 20.25 6.17
C SER A 353 -34.38 18.75 6.29
N ASP A 354 -35.37 17.92 5.94
CA ASP A 354 -35.26 16.46 6.06
C ASP A 354 -34.19 15.88 5.13
N THR A 355 -33.94 16.53 3.98
CA THR A 355 -32.82 16.19 3.08
C THR A 355 -31.47 16.32 3.77
N ILE A 356 -31.28 17.39 4.56
CA ILE A 356 -30.03 17.58 5.32
C ILE A 356 -29.93 16.56 6.44
N LYS A 357 -31.03 16.26 7.15
CA LYS A 357 -31.03 15.22 8.19
C LYS A 357 -30.62 13.86 7.62
N LEU A 358 -31.15 13.49 6.45
CA LEU A 358 -30.77 12.25 5.77
C LEU A 358 -29.28 12.25 5.43
N ARG A 359 -28.77 13.34 4.83
CA ARG A 359 -27.36 13.42 4.46
C ARG A 359 -26.42 13.40 5.67
N VAL A 360 -26.80 14.07 6.76
CA VAL A 360 -26.06 13.99 8.03
C VAL A 360 -26.06 12.54 8.54
N LYS A 361 -27.20 11.85 8.48
CA LYS A 361 -27.30 10.46 8.93
C LYS A 361 -26.34 9.55 8.16
N GLU A 362 -26.33 9.62 6.84
CA GLU A 362 -25.40 8.88 5.97
C GLU A 362 -23.94 9.11 6.37
N VAL A 363 -23.56 10.38 6.56
CA VAL A 363 -22.19 10.75 6.96
C VAL A 363 -21.81 10.19 8.32
N LEU A 364 -22.76 10.18 9.27
CA LEU A 364 -22.54 9.63 10.60
C LEU A 364 -22.44 8.10 10.57
N ASP A 365 -23.25 7.42 9.75
CA ASP A 365 -23.20 5.98 9.54
C ASP A 365 -21.82 5.59 8.96
N GLU A 366 -21.40 6.23 7.85
CA GLU A 366 -20.07 6.04 7.24
C GLU A 366 -18.93 6.29 8.23
N SER A 367 -19.02 7.37 9.00
CA SER A 367 -17.98 7.75 9.96
C SER A 367 -17.91 6.76 11.13
N LEU A 368 -19.06 6.24 11.56
CA LEU A 368 -19.15 5.27 12.65
C LEU A 368 -18.60 3.91 12.24
N GLU A 369 -18.85 3.47 11.00
CA GLU A 369 -18.26 2.24 10.45
C GLU A 369 -16.73 2.31 10.49
N LEU A 370 -16.15 3.40 9.96
CA LEU A 370 -14.69 3.59 9.93
C LEU A 370 -14.05 3.71 11.32
N VAL A 371 -14.78 4.24 12.31
CA VAL A 371 -14.30 4.32 13.70
C VAL A 371 -14.43 2.98 14.43
N LYS A 372 -15.44 2.18 14.09
CA LYS A 372 -15.71 0.87 14.70
C LYS A 372 -14.93 -0.30 14.12
N GLU A 373 -14.25 -0.15 12.99
CA GLU A 373 -13.32 -1.15 12.45
C GLU A 373 -12.11 -1.45 13.37
N SER A 374 -12.15 -1.04 14.65
CA SER A 374 -11.22 -1.51 15.68
C SER A 374 -11.49 -2.98 16.01
N PRO A 375 -10.50 -3.87 15.94
CA PRO A 375 -10.63 -5.27 16.38
C PRO A 375 -10.95 -5.42 17.87
#